data_AF-A0A1G1TCK5-F1
#
_entry.id   AF-A0A1G1TCK5-F1
#
_cell.length_a   1.000
_cell.length_b   1.000
_cell.length_c   1.000
_cell.angle_alpha   90.00
_cell.angle_beta   90.00
_cell.angle_gamma   90.00
#
_symmetry.space_group_name_H-M   'P 1'
#
loop_
_entity.id
_entity.type
_entity.pdbx_description
1 polymer ?
#
loop_
_entity_poly.entity_id
_entity_poly.type
_entity_poly.pdbx_seq_one_letter_code
_entity_poly.pdbx_strand_id
1 'polypeptide(L)'
;MEAGKATGLPASRVMTEAALPSSEYTHFLYTECWLKGQATLPQLLEALRLAQPTGLGPLLDNHTQADLSNQLAITRELVEQGLPFARQFGNHRIAHDRHRDSALSWLTYLVRQINHSRPEDLDAFFVEMTATLQHRLLLRAGSSLFRLTELEIYYHSPSQEHPDPYVHQGEEQLQPLHWYFNQASSLDLTFGDSQAGSYGGILLRGAQRLTPDGLPTGTYISGPILLTRALVASWGSALGGDTSLVLEANPQPVPAPSQPWRSARVGLRLHPEKTEHPGAPYIDRPYRFIANEGYLTQLKNKEKLCFEFELDEATTHRVLGYKPKGKVA
;
A
#
# COMPACT_ATOMS: atom_id res chain seq x y z
N MET A 1 -34.34 11.39 -14.50
CA MET A 1 -34.05 11.49 -13.05
C MET A 1 -32.75 12.26 -12.90
N GLU A 2 -32.74 13.30 -12.07
CA GLU A 2 -31.50 14.02 -11.72
C GLU A 2 -30.75 13.25 -10.62
N ALA A 3 -29.41 13.32 -10.64
CA ALA A 3 -28.58 12.76 -9.58
C ALA A 3 -28.98 13.31 -8.21
N GLY A 4 -28.95 12.47 -7.18
CA GLY A 4 -29.22 12.89 -5.80
C GLY A 4 -30.69 12.89 -5.34
N LYS A 5 -31.69 12.83 -6.24
CA LYS A 5 -33.12 12.80 -5.86
C LYS A 5 -33.57 11.53 -5.13
N ALA A 6 -32.75 10.46 -5.15
CA ALA A 6 -33.01 9.18 -4.48
C ALA A 6 -32.14 8.96 -3.23
N THR A 7 -31.48 9.99 -2.71
CA THR A 7 -30.52 9.92 -1.58
C THR A 7 -31.07 9.32 -0.28
N GLY A 8 -32.41 9.23 -0.13
CA GLY A 8 -33.06 8.58 1.01
C GLY A 8 -33.57 7.15 0.76
N LEU A 9 -33.40 6.58 -0.44
CA LEU A 9 -33.89 5.24 -0.77
C LEU A 9 -32.75 4.20 -0.73
N PRO A 10 -32.95 3.06 -0.04
CA PRO A 10 -31.99 1.96 -0.08
C PRO A 10 -31.72 1.50 -1.51
N ALA A 11 -30.45 1.24 -1.83
CA ALA A 11 -30.04 0.79 -3.16
C ALA A 11 -30.81 -0.45 -3.63
N SER A 12 -31.03 -1.41 -2.73
CA SER A 12 -31.81 -2.62 -2.99
C SER A 12 -33.23 -2.31 -3.46
N ARG A 13 -33.90 -1.36 -2.80
CA ARG A 13 -35.26 -0.94 -3.17
C ARG A 13 -35.29 -0.30 -4.56
N VAL A 14 -34.34 0.60 -4.85
CA VAL A 14 -34.25 1.24 -6.17
C VAL A 14 -33.99 0.21 -7.26
N MET A 15 -33.09 -0.75 -7.04
CA MET A 15 -32.83 -1.81 -8.01
C MET A 15 -34.06 -2.68 -8.25
N THR A 16 -34.77 -3.08 -7.20
CA THR A 16 -35.99 -3.89 -7.33
C THR A 16 -37.07 -3.13 -8.09
N GLU A 17 -37.36 -1.87 -7.72
CA GLU A 17 -38.40 -1.07 -8.37
C GLU A 17 -38.04 -0.72 -9.83
N ALA A 18 -36.75 -0.54 -10.14
CA ALA A 18 -36.26 -0.26 -11.49
C ALA A 18 -35.92 -1.52 -12.30
N ALA A 19 -36.17 -2.72 -11.76
CA ALA A 19 -35.83 -4.01 -12.37
C ALA A 19 -34.35 -4.11 -12.84
N LEU A 20 -33.43 -3.52 -12.07
CA LEU A 20 -31.99 -3.58 -12.35
C LEU A 20 -31.38 -4.90 -11.84
N PRO A 21 -30.30 -5.41 -12.48
CA PRO A 21 -29.61 -6.59 -12.00
C PRO A 21 -29.08 -6.38 -10.57
N SER A 22 -29.37 -7.31 -9.66
CA SER A 22 -28.86 -7.28 -8.28
C SER A 22 -27.44 -7.88 -8.24
N SER A 23 -26.45 -7.11 -8.68
CA SER A 23 -25.03 -7.44 -8.54
C SER A 23 -24.31 -6.43 -7.65
N GLU A 24 -23.16 -6.80 -7.09
CA GLU A 24 -22.32 -5.87 -6.34
C GLU A 24 -21.90 -4.67 -7.18
N TYR A 25 -21.69 -4.88 -8.48
CA TYR A 25 -21.34 -3.82 -9.41
C TYR A 25 -22.48 -2.81 -9.59
N THR A 26 -23.73 -3.28 -9.75
CA THR A 26 -24.91 -2.40 -9.77
C THR A 26 -25.03 -1.62 -8.45
N HIS A 27 -24.74 -2.26 -7.32
CA HIS A 27 -24.73 -1.60 -6.02
C HIS A 27 -23.71 -0.47 -5.95
N PHE A 28 -22.47 -0.76 -6.34
CA PHE A 28 -21.41 0.23 -6.45
C PHE A 28 -21.81 1.41 -7.38
N LEU A 29 -22.34 1.14 -8.57
CA LEU A 29 -22.78 2.19 -9.50
C LEU A 29 -23.83 3.11 -8.87
N TYR A 30 -24.75 2.56 -8.08
CA TYR A 30 -25.75 3.37 -7.40
C TYR A 30 -25.16 4.17 -6.23
N THR A 31 -24.48 3.50 -5.29
CA THR A 31 -24.06 4.12 -4.04
C THR A 31 -22.83 5.00 -4.18
N GLU A 32 -21.85 4.57 -4.96
CA GLU A 32 -20.56 5.25 -5.09
C GLU A 32 -20.51 6.18 -6.30
N CYS A 33 -21.22 5.85 -7.38
CA CYS A 33 -21.21 6.66 -8.59
C CYS A 33 -22.38 7.63 -8.68
N TRP A 34 -23.63 7.14 -8.62
CA TRP A 34 -24.81 7.98 -8.82
C TRP A 34 -25.10 8.90 -7.63
N LEU A 35 -25.23 8.35 -6.42
CA LEU A 35 -25.61 9.14 -5.24
C LEU A 35 -24.57 10.20 -4.89
N LYS A 36 -23.29 9.94 -5.17
CA LYS A 36 -22.18 10.88 -4.94
C LYS A 36 -21.94 11.84 -6.11
N GLY A 37 -22.79 11.82 -7.14
CA GLY A 37 -22.67 12.69 -8.31
C GLY A 37 -21.40 12.47 -9.14
N GLN A 38 -20.79 11.28 -9.06
CA GLN A 38 -19.58 10.93 -9.79
C GLN A 38 -19.85 10.38 -11.20
N ALA A 39 -21.12 10.17 -11.56
CA ALA A 39 -21.54 9.65 -12.85
C ALA A 39 -22.75 10.37 -13.42
N THR A 40 -22.74 10.56 -14.74
CA THR A 40 -23.91 11.00 -15.51
C THR A 40 -24.85 9.81 -15.77
N LEU A 41 -26.13 10.10 -16.04
CA LEU A 41 -27.09 9.06 -16.38
C LEU A 41 -26.68 8.22 -17.61
N PRO A 42 -26.18 8.81 -18.72
CA PRO A 42 -25.69 8.02 -19.85
C PRO A 42 -24.56 7.05 -19.47
N GLN A 43 -23.60 7.47 -18.63
CA GLN A 43 -22.51 6.59 -18.19
C GLN A 43 -23.02 5.42 -17.36
N LEU A 44 -24.00 5.65 -16.48
CA LEU A 44 -24.60 4.59 -15.67
C LEU A 44 -25.38 3.59 -16.53
N LEU A 45 -26.17 4.09 -17.50
CA LEU A 45 -26.93 3.23 -18.39
C LEU A 45 -26.00 2.35 -19.25
N GLU A 46 -24.90 2.91 -19.75
CA GLU A 46 -23.92 2.14 -20.49
C GLU A 46 -23.22 1.08 -19.61
N ALA A 47 -22.86 1.45 -18.38
CA ALA A 47 -22.28 0.52 -17.41
C ALA A 47 -23.22 -0.65 -17.11
N LEU A 48 -24.50 -0.37 -16.89
CA LEU A 48 -25.54 -1.40 -16.64
C LEU A 48 -25.82 -2.26 -17.88
N ARG A 49 -25.74 -1.69 -19.09
CA ARG A 49 -25.90 -2.42 -20.35
C ARG A 49 -24.77 -3.43 -20.54
N LEU A 50 -23.53 -3.02 -20.28
CA LEU A 50 -22.36 -3.88 -20.40
C LEU A 50 -22.28 -4.95 -19.29
N ALA A 51 -22.74 -4.64 -18.08
CA ALA A 51 -22.74 -5.54 -16.94
C ALA A 51 -23.83 -6.65 -16.97
N GLN A 52 -24.62 -6.73 -18.04
CA GLN A 52 -25.65 -7.77 -18.17
C GLN A 52 -25.05 -9.19 -18.21
N PRO A 53 -25.81 -10.24 -17.84
CA PRO A 53 -25.33 -11.62 -17.84
C PRO A 53 -24.82 -12.13 -19.20
N THR A 54 -25.35 -11.61 -20.31
CA THR A 54 -24.89 -11.93 -21.67
C THR A 54 -23.69 -11.10 -22.13
N GLY A 55 -23.24 -10.15 -21.31
CA GLY A 55 -22.08 -9.29 -21.54
C GLY A 55 -20.97 -9.60 -20.54
N LEU A 56 -20.55 -8.59 -19.77
CA LEU A 56 -19.46 -8.69 -18.78
C LEU A 56 -19.92 -9.19 -17.42
N GLY A 57 -21.21 -9.53 -17.26
CA GLY A 57 -21.77 -10.07 -16.02
C GLY A 57 -20.96 -11.24 -15.44
N PRO A 58 -20.62 -12.29 -16.21
CA PRO A 58 -19.83 -13.41 -15.70
C PRO A 58 -18.43 -13.01 -15.19
N LEU A 59 -17.78 -12.03 -15.84
CA LEU A 59 -16.48 -11.51 -15.36
C LEU A 59 -16.64 -10.75 -14.04
N LEU A 60 -17.71 -9.96 -13.90
CA LEU A 60 -18.03 -9.26 -12.66
C LEU A 60 -18.37 -10.24 -11.52
N ASP A 61 -19.11 -11.30 -11.81
CA ASP A 61 -19.42 -12.34 -10.81
C ASP A 61 -18.15 -13.04 -10.35
N ASN A 62 -17.26 -13.41 -11.29
CA ASN A 62 -15.94 -13.97 -10.98
C ASN A 62 -15.08 -13.00 -10.15
N HIS A 63 -15.14 -11.69 -10.46
CA HIS A 63 -14.40 -10.66 -9.71
C HIS A 63 -14.78 -10.68 -8.23
N THR A 64 -16.06 -10.76 -7.90
CA THR A 64 -16.52 -10.72 -6.51
C THR A 64 -16.08 -11.93 -5.67
N GLN A 65 -15.79 -13.06 -6.32
CA GLN A 65 -15.40 -14.31 -5.67
C GLN A 65 -13.88 -14.56 -5.71
N ALA A 66 -13.16 -13.81 -6.54
CA ALA A 66 -11.74 -13.97 -6.76
C ALA A 66 -10.90 -13.49 -5.56
N ASP A 67 -9.72 -14.09 -5.40
CA ASP A 67 -8.64 -13.52 -4.61
C ASP A 67 -8.11 -12.22 -5.24
N LEU A 68 -7.23 -11.50 -4.53
CA LEU A 68 -6.79 -10.17 -4.93
C LEU A 68 -5.97 -10.20 -6.21
N SER A 69 -5.13 -11.22 -6.40
CA SER A 69 -4.34 -11.38 -7.63
C SER A 69 -5.26 -11.48 -8.85
N ASN A 70 -6.29 -12.33 -8.75
CA ASN A 70 -7.28 -12.53 -9.79
C ASN A 70 -8.24 -11.34 -9.93
N GLN A 71 -8.64 -10.68 -8.84
CA GLN A 71 -9.44 -9.44 -8.88
C GLN A 71 -8.73 -8.34 -9.66
N LEU A 72 -7.42 -8.16 -9.47
CA LEU A 72 -6.63 -7.16 -10.20
C LEU A 72 -6.59 -7.50 -11.70
N ALA A 73 -6.35 -8.77 -12.04
CA ALA A 73 -6.36 -9.24 -13.42
C ALA A 73 -7.73 -9.00 -14.10
N ILE A 74 -8.82 -9.39 -13.44
CA ILE A 74 -10.18 -9.17 -13.95
C ILE A 74 -10.49 -7.68 -14.06
N THR A 75 -10.04 -6.85 -13.11
CA THR A 75 -10.21 -5.39 -13.19
C THR A 75 -9.57 -4.80 -14.44
N ARG A 76 -8.36 -5.27 -14.81
CA ARG A 76 -7.72 -4.83 -16.07
C ARG A 76 -8.52 -5.25 -17.29
N GLU A 77 -8.95 -6.50 -17.33
CA GLU A 77 -9.76 -7.02 -18.43
C GLU A 77 -11.06 -6.22 -18.59
N LEU A 78 -11.75 -5.90 -17.48
CA LEU A 78 -12.95 -5.06 -17.50
C LEU A 78 -12.67 -3.64 -18.03
N VAL A 79 -11.51 -3.06 -17.67
CA VAL A 79 -11.06 -1.76 -18.20
C VAL A 79 -10.78 -1.83 -19.71
N GLU A 80 -10.09 -2.88 -20.15
CA GLU A 80 -9.77 -3.11 -21.58
C GLU A 80 -11.02 -3.33 -22.42
N GLN A 81 -12.02 -4.01 -21.86
CA GLN A 81 -13.34 -4.18 -22.47
C GLN A 81 -14.23 -2.93 -22.38
N GLY A 82 -13.72 -1.82 -21.84
CA GLY A 82 -14.37 -0.53 -21.84
C GLY A 82 -15.53 -0.40 -20.84
N LEU A 83 -15.59 -1.25 -19.80
CA LEU A 83 -16.61 -1.13 -18.77
C LEU A 83 -16.40 0.20 -18.01
N PRO A 84 -17.36 1.14 -18.04
CA PRO A 84 -17.25 2.40 -17.31
C PRO A 84 -17.00 2.13 -15.82
N PHE A 85 -16.20 2.93 -15.12
CA PHE A 85 -15.95 2.76 -13.67
C PHE A 85 -15.30 1.44 -13.21
N ALA A 86 -14.84 0.56 -14.11
CA ALA A 86 -14.23 -0.72 -13.72
C ALA A 86 -13.06 -0.57 -12.72
N ARG A 87 -12.18 0.41 -12.94
CA ARG A 87 -11.06 0.70 -12.02
C ARG A 87 -11.55 1.15 -10.64
N GLN A 88 -12.55 2.01 -10.60
CA GLN A 88 -13.15 2.50 -9.36
C GLN A 88 -13.85 1.36 -8.60
N PHE A 89 -14.51 0.46 -9.32
CA PHE A 89 -15.10 -0.74 -8.72
C PHE A 89 -14.05 -1.68 -8.13
N GLY A 90 -12.96 -1.94 -8.85
CA GLY A 90 -11.82 -2.71 -8.33
C GLY A 90 -11.26 -2.12 -7.04
N ASN A 91 -11.02 -0.80 -7.03
CA ASN A 91 -10.55 -0.09 -5.83
C ASN A 91 -11.56 -0.15 -4.67
N HIS A 92 -12.85 -0.04 -4.97
CA HIS A 92 -13.93 -0.17 -3.99
C HIS A 92 -13.96 -1.56 -3.35
N ARG A 93 -13.77 -2.61 -4.14
CA ARG A 93 -13.70 -4.00 -3.67
C ARG A 93 -12.49 -4.23 -2.77
N ILE A 94 -11.30 -3.75 -3.15
CA ILE A 94 -10.10 -3.83 -2.31
C ILE A 94 -10.33 -3.11 -0.97
N ALA A 95 -10.93 -1.92 -1.00
CA ALA A 95 -11.26 -1.18 0.22
C ALA A 95 -12.26 -1.94 1.09
N HIS A 96 -13.28 -2.56 0.50
CA HIS A 96 -14.25 -3.39 1.20
C HIS A 96 -13.60 -4.59 1.89
N ASP A 97 -12.77 -5.35 1.17
CA ASP A 97 -12.07 -6.52 1.72
C ASP A 97 -11.09 -6.11 2.83
N ARG A 98 -10.40 -4.98 2.65
CA ARG A 98 -9.54 -4.36 3.68
C ARG A 98 -10.28 -4.07 4.98
N HIS A 99 -11.55 -3.66 4.91
CA HIS A 99 -12.38 -3.34 6.08
C HIS A 99 -12.99 -4.58 6.76
N ARG A 100 -13.20 -5.66 6.01
CA ARG A 100 -13.72 -6.92 6.54
C ARG A 100 -12.71 -7.62 7.45
N ASP A 101 -11.44 -7.56 7.07
CA ASP A 101 -10.37 -8.27 7.77
C ASP A 101 -9.64 -7.39 8.80
N SER A 102 -9.11 -8.03 9.86
CA SER A 102 -8.17 -7.36 10.77
C SER A 102 -6.93 -6.91 10.00
N ALA A 103 -6.25 -5.84 10.45
CA ALA A 103 -5.05 -5.35 9.77
C ALA A 103 -3.94 -6.42 9.65
N LEU A 104 -3.81 -7.30 10.64
CA LEU A 104 -2.86 -8.41 10.63
C LEU A 104 -3.27 -9.51 9.64
N SER A 105 -4.56 -9.86 9.62
CA SER A 105 -5.11 -10.82 8.65
C SER A 105 -4.93 -10.31 7.22
N TRP A 106 -5.19 -9.02 7.00
CA TRP A 106 -5.02 -8.37 5.70
C TRP A 106 -3.56 -8.39 5.24
N LEU A 107 -2.61 -8.00 6.11
CA LEU A 107 -1.18 -8.09 5.78
C LEU A 107 -0.75 -9.54 5.46
N THR A 108 -1.22 -10.50 6.26
CA THR A 108 -0.94 -11.93 6.04
C THR A 108 -1.45 -12.40 4.68
N TYR A 109 -2.65 -11.96 4.31
CA TYR A 109 -3.23 -12.23 3.01
C TYR A 109 -2.39 -11.62 1.87
N LEU A 110 -2.05 -10.32 1.96
CA LEU A 110 -1.24 -9.63 0.95
C LEU A 110 0.11 -10.31 0.70
N VAL A 111 0.83 -10.64 1.78
CA VAL A 111 2.15 -11.29 1.71
C VAL A 111 2.07 -12.68 1.06
N ARG A 112 0.96 -13.40 1.20
CA ARG A 112 0.77 -14.68 0.50
C ARG A 112 0.44 -14.45 -0.98
N GLN A 113 -0.49 -13.55 -1.26
CA GLN A 113 -1.03 -13.33 -2.60
C GLN A 113 -0.02 -12.70 -3.56
N ILE A 114 0.89 -11.85 -3.08
CA ILE A 114 1.89 -11.22 -3.95
C ILE A 114 2.75 -12.24 -4.68
N ASN A 115 3.06 -13.39 -4.07
CA ASN A 115 3.91 -14.44 -4.67
C ASN A 115 3.20 -15.21 -5.82
N HIS A 116 1.91 -14.97 -6.03
CA HIS A 116 1.11 -15.53 -7.14
C HIS A 116 0.55 -14.43 -8.06
N SER A 117 1.03 -13.20 -7.91
CA SER A 117 0.58 -12.05 -8.69
C SER A 117 1.30 -11.95 -10.04
N ARG A 118 0.70 -11.22 -10.98
CA ARG A 118 1.36 -10.90 -12.25
C ARG A 118 2.36 -9.75 -12.07
N PRO A 119 3.40 -9.64 -12.91
CA PRO A 119 4.40 -8.59 -12.78
C PRO A 119 3.81 -7.18 -12.72
N GLU A 120 2.77 -6.92 -13.51
CA GLU A 120 2.08 -5.62 -13.56
C GLU A 120 1.27 -5.27 -12.30
N ASP A 121 1.02 -6.26 -11.42
CA ASP A 121 0.25 -6.09 -10.18
C ASP A 121 1.11 -5.83 -8.94
N LEU A 122 2.42 -6.06 -9.04
CA LEU A 122 3.34 -5.96 -7.91
C LEU A 122 3.27 -4.58 -7.22
N ASP A 123 3.12 -3.50 -7.99
CA ASP A 123 3.02 -2.15 -7.43
C ASP A 123 1.79 -1.99 -6.51
N ALA A 124 0.65 -2.58 -6.89
CA ALA A 124 -0.56 -2.53 -6.07
C ALA A 124 -0.33 -3.25 -4.72
N PHE A 125 0.33 -4.42 -4.74
CA PHE A 125 0.69 -5.13 -3.50
C PHE A 125 1.67 -4.34 -2.64
N PHE A 126 2.70 -3.71 -3.23
CA PHE A 126 3.65 -2.89 -2.49
C PHE A 126 2.96 -1.71 -1.81
N VAL A 127 2.06 -1.03 -2.51
CA VAL A 127 1.24 0.05 -1.95
C VAL A 127 0.37 -0.45 -0.81
N GLU A 128 -0.36 -1.55 -0.98
CA GLU A 128 -1.25 -2.08 0.05
C GLU A 128 -0.51 -2.58 1.31
N MET A 129 0.62 -3.26 1.13
CA MET A 129 1.44 -3.75 2.24
C MET A 129 2.01 -2.58 3.05
N THR A 130 2.61 -1.60 2.37
CA THR A 130 3.19 -0.43 3.05
C THR A 130 2.12 0.43 3.72
N ALA A 131 0.98 0.66 3.06
CA ALA A 131 -0.13 1.39 3.66
C ALA A 131 -0.67 0.67 4.91
N THR A 132 -0.77 -0.65 4.87
CA THR A 132 -1.21 -1.44 6.03
C THR A 132 -0.23 -1.30 7.19
N LEU A 133 1.08 -1.43 6.92
CA LEU A 133 2.14 -1.28 7.92
C LEU A 133 2.23 0.12 8.52
N GLN A 134 2.08 1.18 7.71
CA GLN A 134 2.27 2.56 8.14
C GLN A 134 1.03 3.17 8.82
N HIS A 135 -0.16 2.72 8.44
CA HIS A 135 -1.41 3.40 8.82
C HIS A 135 -2.34 2.55 9.70
N ARG A 136 -2.27 1.22 9.59
CA ARG A 136 -3.18 0.29 10.28
C ARG A 136 -2.50 -0.60 11.32
N LEU A 137 -1.18 -0.63 11.35
CA LEU A 137 -0.40 -1.43 12.29
C LEU A 137 0.53 -0.54 13.12
N LEU A 138 0.85 -1.02 14.31
CA LEU A 138 1.89 -0.47 15.18
C LEU A 138 2.94 -1.56 15.42
N LEU A 139 4.19 -1.12 15.60
CA LEU A 139 5.30 -1.98 15.97
C LEU A 139 5.55 -1.83 17.47
N ARG A 140 5.42 -2.92 18.22
CA ARG A 140 5.75 -2.99 19.64
C ARG A 140 7.11 -3.65 19.82
N ALA A 141 8.01 -2.98 20.54
CA ALA A 141 9.30 -3.53 20.94
C ALA A 141 9.44 -3.39 22.46
N GLY A 142 9.28 -4.50 23.19
CA GLY A 142 9.09 -4.48 24.63
C GLY A 142 7.97 -3.53 25.07
N SER A 143 8.28 -2.59 25.96
CA SER A 143 7.31 -1.59 26.44
C SER A 143 7.10 -0.40 25.52
N SER A 144 7.90 -0.27 24.45
CA SER A 144 7.83 0.87 23.54
C SER A 144 6.95 0.57 22.33
N LEU A 145 6.24 1.60 21.89
CA LEU A 145 5.30 1.53 20.78
C LEU A 145 5.69 2.52 19.67
N PHE A 146 5.64 2.05 18.44
CA PHE A 146 6.11 2.78 17.27
C PHE A 146 5.10 2.73 16.12
N ARG A 147 4.97 3.83 15.38
CA ARG A 147 4.32 3.85 14.07
C ARG A 147 5.39 3.93 13.00
N LEU A 148 5.35 3.03 12.01
CA LEU A 148 6.31 3.05 10.90
C LEU A 148 6.06 4.24 9.98
N THR A 149 7.12 4.91 9.54
CA THR A 149 7.03 6.14 8.74
C THR A 149 7.83 6.14 7.46
N GLU A 150 8.80 5.24 7.32
CA GLU A 150 9.55 5.03 6.08
C GLU A 150 9.85 3.54 5.88
N LEU A 151 9.52 3.04 4.70
CA LEU A 151 9.73 1.66 4.28
C LEU A 151 10.41 1.60 2.92
N GLU A 152 11.23 0.58 2.67
CA GLU A 152 11.74 0.25 1.33
C GLU A 152 11.40 -1.20 0.98
N ILE A 153 10.96 -1.42 -0.26
CA ILE A 153 10.64 -2.75 -0.76
C ILE A 153 11.83 -3.32 -1.55
N TYR A 154 12.17 -4.56 -1.23
CA TYR A 154 13.13 -5.39 -1.95
C TYR A 154 12.42 -6.68 -2.33
N TYR A 155 12.30 -6.95 -3.62
CA TYR A 155 11.62 -8.15 -4.12
C TYR A 155 12.36 -8.75 -5.29
N HIS A 156 12.68 -10.04 -5.21
CA HIS A 156 13.30 -10.79 -6.30
C HIS A 156 12.47 -12.03 -6.58
N SER A 157 11.81 -12.08 -7.73
CA SER A 157 11.01 -13.21 -8.17
C SER A 157 11.26 -13.54 -9.64
N PRO A 158 11.96 -14.65 -9.94
CA PRO A 158 12.16 -15.10 -11.32
C PRO A 158 10.84 -15.43 -12.03
N SER A 159 9.91 -16.06 -11.31
CA SER A 159 8.62 -16.50 -11.84
C SER A 159 7.68 -15.35 -12.21
N GLN A 160 7.89 -14.18 -11.61
CA GLN A 160 7.13 -12.96 -11.89
C GLN A 160 7.98 -11.90 -12.60
N GLU A 161 9.07 -12.32 -13.25
CA GLU A 161 9.93 -11.46 -14.06
C GLU A 161 10.37 -10.17 -13.33
N HIS A 162 10.58 -10.27 -12.02
CA HIS A 162 11.04 -9.18 -11.16
C HIS A 162 12.38 -9.54 -10.50
N PRO A 163 13.48 -9.66 -11.26
CA PRO A 163 14.80 -9.99 -10.71
C PRO A 163 15.52 -8.75 -10.17
N ASP A 164 15.03 -8.14 -9.09
CA ASP A 164 15.71 -7.00 -8.46
C ASP A 164 17.07 -7.42 -7.87
N PRO A 165 18.20 -6.94 -8.42
CA PRO A 165 19.53 -7.39 -7.99
C PRO A 165 19.98 -6.73 -6.68
N TYR A 166 19.19 -5.81 -6.11
CA TYR A 166 19.48 -5.18 -4.82
C TYR A 166 18.93 -5.98 -3.63
N VAL A 167 18.23 -7.09 -3.88
CA VAL A 167 17.76 -8.03 -2.86
C VAL A 167 18.93 -8.92 -2.42
N HIS A 168 19.11 -9.11 -1.11
CA HIS A 168 20.19 -9.94 -0.58
C HIS A 168 20.03 -11.44 -0.84
N GLN A 169 18.79 -11.89 -1.06
CA GLN A 169 18.42 -13.28 -1.28
C GLN A 169 18.84 -14.22 -0.13
N GLY A 170 18.71 -13.75 1.11
CA GLY A 170 18.92 -14.58 2.30
C GLY A 170 17.82 -15.62 2.45
N GLU A 171 18.13 -16.77 3.06
CA GLU A 171 17.17 -17.87 3.24
C GLU A 171 15.93 -17.43 4.02
N GLU A 172 16.08 -16.54 5.01
CA GLU A 172 14.97 -15.99 5.78
C GLU A 172 13.99 -15.19 4.91
N GLN A 173 14.43 -14.61 3.79
CA GLN A 173 13.56 -13.85 2.88
C GLN A 173 12.60 -14.75 2.09
N LEU A 174 12.78 -16.07 2.13
CA LEU A 174 11.87 -17.07 1.55
C LEU A 174 10.71 -17.44 2.49
N GLN A 175 10.77 -16.99 3.74
CA GLN A 175 9.77 -17.28 4.77
C GLN A 175 9.00 -16.00 5.08
N PRO A 176 7.69 -15.92 4.80
CA PRO A 176 6.94 -14.70 5.01
C PRO A 176 6.76 -14.36 6.49
N LEU A 177 6.60 -13.07 6.80
CA LEU A 177 6.29 -12.52 8.12
C LEU A 177 7.32 -12.83 9.22
N HIS A 178 8.59 -12.99 8.85
CA HIS A 178 9.70 -13.12 9.80
C HIS A 178 10.47 -11.80 9.92
N TRP A 179 11.07 -11.59 11.09
CA TRP A 179 12.05 -10.53 11.30
C TRP A 179 13.40 -10.98 10.76
N TYR A 180 13.96 -10.21 9.84
CA TYR A 180 15.26 -10.50 9.24
C TYR A 180 16.25 -9.36 9.51
N PHE A 181 17.30 -9.65 10.26
CA PHE A 181 18.44 -8.75 10.42
C PHE A 181 19.35 -8.91 9.19
N ASN A 182 19.23 -7.98 8.25
CA ASN A 182 19.96 -8.06 7.00
C ASN A 182 21.46 -7.75 7.19
N GLN A 183 22.23 -8.00 6.13
CA GLN A 183 23.69 -7.82 6.13
C GLN A 183 24.12 -6.37 6.44
N ALA A 184 23.25 -5.39 6.26
CA ALA A 184 23.48 -3.98 6.59
C ALA A 184 23.10 -3.63 8.04
N SER A 185 22.94 -4.62 8.93
CA SER A 185 22.52 -4.45 10.34
C SER A 185 21.18 -3.71 10.49
N SER A 186 20.32 -3.84 9.47
CA SER A 186 19.00 -3.24 9.42
C SER A 186 17.94 -4.32 9.52
N LEU A 187 16.71 -3.92 9.83
CA LEU A 187 15.61 -4.85 10.09
C LEU A 187 14.59 -4.85 8.95
N ASP A 188 14.35 -6.02 8.38
CA ASP A 188 13.35 -6.24 7.36
C ASP A 188 12.19 -7.09 7.92
N LEU A 189 10.98 -6.86 7.40
CA LEU A 189 9.88 -7.81 7.47
C LEU A 189 9.86 -8.61 6.17
N THR A 190 10.06 -9.92 6.26
CA THR A 190 10.14 -10.79 5.07
C THR A 190 8.77 -11.09 4.48
N PHE A 191 8.71 -11.32 3.17
CA PHE A 191 7.45 -11.64 2.47
C PHE A 191 7.61 -12.53 1.23
N GLY A 192 8.80 -13.08 0.99
CA GLY A 192 8.99 -14.03 -0.10
C GLY A 192 8.37 -15.40 0.21
N ASP A 193 8.56 -16.32 -0.72
CA ASP A 193 8.00 -17.65 -0.66
C ASP A 193 8.96 -18.70 -1.26
N SER A 194 9.27 -19.70 -0.45
CA SER A 194 10.19 -20.78 -0.84
C SER A 194 9.67 -21.65 -1.99
N GLN A 195 8.35 -21.82 -2.14
CA GLN A 195 7.77 -22.63 -3.22
C GLN A 195 7.82 -21.89 -4.56
N ALA A 196 7.56 -20.58 -4.54
CA ALA A 196 7.66 -19.69 -5.69
C ALA A 196 9.11 -19.30 -6.05
N GLY A 197 10.07 -19.57 -5.16
CA GLY A 197 11.46 -19.15 -5.32
C GLY A 197 11.65 -17.64 -5.28
N SER A 198 10.76 -16.94 -4.56
CA SER A 198 10.75 -15.49 -4.44
C SER A 198 11.34 -15.03 -3.11
N TYR A 199 12.20 -14.02 -3.16
CA TYR A 199 12.82 -13.40 -1.99
C TYR A 199 12.19 -12.02 -1.78
N GLY A 200 11.65 -11.77 -0.59
CA GLY A 200 11.01 -10.50 -0.28
C GLY A 200 11.39 -9.96 1.09
N GLY A 201 11.73 -8.67 1.16
CA GLY A 201 11.98 -7.94 2.41
C GLY A 201 11.47 -6.51 2.35
N ILE A 202 10.73 -6.09 3.38
CA ILE A 202 10.32 -4.70 3.62
C ILE A 202 11.26 -4.12 4.67
N LEU A 203 12.22 -3.31 4.23
CA LEU A 203 13.18 -2.65 5.10
C LEU A 203 12.50 -1.56 5.91
N LEU A 204 12.62 -1.64 7.24
CA LEU A 204 12.14 -0.64 8.18
C LEU A 204 13.19 0.48 8.30
N ARG A 205 12.84 1.70 7.88
CA ARG A 205 13.80 2.83 7.84
C ARG A 205 13.50 3.95 8.81
N GLY A 206 12.23 4.14 9.12
CA GLY A 206 11.80 5.25 9.95
C GLY A 206 10.60 4.90 10.78
N ALA A 207 10.52 5.49 11.97
CA ALA A 207 9.36 5.36 12.83
C ALA A 207 9.11 6.62 13.68
N GLN A 208 7.88 6.77 14.15
CA GLN A 208 7.47 7.73 15.15
C GLN A 208 7.23 7.01 16.48
N ARG A 209 7.79 7.53 17.57
CA ARG A 209 7.50 7.01 18.92
C ARG A 209 6.09 7.42 19.35
N LEU A 210 5.37 6.48 19.96
CA LEU A 210 4.05 6.69 20.53
C LEU A 210 4.09 6.60 22.06
N THR A 211 3.11 7.21 22.71
CA THR A 211 2.79 6.93 24.12
C THR A 211 2.24 5.51 24.26
N PRO A 212 2.15 4.95 25.49
CA PRO A 212 1.50 3.65 25.71
C PRO A 212 0.06 3.58 25.18
N ASP A 213 -0.65 4.71 25.19
CA ASP A 213 -2.01 4.85 24.67
C ASP A 213 -2.07 5.05 23.14
N GLY A 214 -0.93 4.95 22.45
CA GLY A 214 -0.85 5.06 20.98
C GLY A 214 -0.83 6.48 20.43
N LEU A 215 -0.62 7.50 21.27
CA LEU A 215 -0.59 8.90 20.82
C LEU A 215 0.80 9.32 20.32
N PRO A 216 0.90 10.13 19.25
CA PRO A 216 2.19 10.65 18.78
C PRO A 216 2.93 11.48 19.83
N THR A 217 4.20 11.15 20.06
CA THR A 217 5.08 11.94 20.95
C THR A 217 5.75 13.13 20.24
N GLY A 218 5.65 13.20 18.91
CA GLY A 218 6.44 14.12 18.08
C GLY A 218 7.89 13.69 17.85
N THR A 219 8.36 12.61 18.50
CA THR A 219 9.72 12.09 18.31
C THR A 219 9.78 11.11 17.14
N TYR A 220 10.61 11.44 16.16
CA TYR A 220 10.88 10.60 14.99
C TYR A 220 12.28 9.98 15.05
N ILE A 221 12.40 8.76 14.55
CA ILE A 221 13.65 8.04 14.34
C ILE A 221 13.81 7.90 12.83
N SER A 222 14.85 8.49 12.27
CA SER A 222 15.11 8.52 10.82
C SER A 222 16.40 7.78 10.48
N GLY A 223 16.28 6.68 9.74
CA GLY A 223 17.39 5.86 9.27
C GLY A 223 17.34 4.44 9.83
N PRO A 224 17.59 3.41 9.01
CA PRO A 224 17.32 2.02 9.37
C PRO A 224 18.15 1.53 10.56
N ILE A 225 19.45 1.85 10.59
CA ILE A 225 20.32 1.47 11.72
C ILE A 225 19.89 2.14 13.03
N LEU A 226 19.47 3.42 12.98
CA LEU A 226 18.98 4.12 14.17
C LEU A 226 17.67 3.53 14.67
N LEU A 227 16.80 3.10 13.77
CA LEU A 227 15.58 2.38 14.11
C LEU A 227 15.90 1.05 14.78
N THR A 228 16.74 0.21 14.19
CA THR A 228 17.17 -1.07 14.80
C THR A 228 17.73 -0.87 16.21
N ARG A 229 18.61 0.12 16.39
CA ARG A 229 19.16 0.47 17.72
C ARG A 229 18.07 0.89 18.71
N ALA A 230 17.10 1.69 18.26
CA ALA A 230 16.01 2.15 19.11
C ALA A 230 15.07 0.99 19.52
N LEU A 231 14.82 0.03 18.63
CA LEU A 231 14.02 -1.16 18.93
C LEU A 231 14.71 -2.03 19.99
N VAL A 232 16.00 -2.36 19.79
CA VAL A 232 16.78 -3.14 20.77
C VAL A 232 16.89 -2.43 22.11
N ALA A 233 17.12 -1.10 22.10
CA ALA A 233 17.17 -0.32 23.33
C ALA A 233 15.85 -0.29 24.11
N SER A 234 14.72 -0.62 23.44
CA SER A 234 13.39 -0.66 24.07
C SER A 234 13.16 -1.92 24.91
N TRP A 235 14.01 -2.94 24.77
CA TRP A 235 13.95 -4.17 25.58
C TRP A 235 14.44 -3.98 27.03
N GLY A 236 15.13 -2.87 27.33
CA GLY A 236 15.58 -2.57 28.67
C GLY A 236 16.83 -3.36 29.08
N SER A 237 16.80 -4.02 30.23
CA SER A 237 17.96 -4.73 30.79
C SER A 237 18.16 -6.09 30.13
N ALA A 238 19.41 -6.44 29.83
CA ALA A 238 19.77 -7.77 29.34
C ALA A 238 19.49 -8.90 30.34
N LEU A 239 19.26 -8.57 31.61
CA LEU A 239 18.98 -9.52 32.69
C LEU A 239 17.48 -9.61 33.03
N GLY A 240 16.63 -8.81 32.39
CA GLY A 240 15.20 -8.77 32.64
C GLY A 240 14.51 -7.66 31.86
N GLY A 241 13.45 -8.02 31.13
CA GLY A 241 12.70 -7.13 30.26
C GLY A 241 11.80 -7.91 29.30
N ASP A 242 10.92 -7.21 28.61
CA ASP A 242 10.17 -7.78 27.49
C ASP A 242 10.98 -7.58 26.20
N THR A 243 11.47 -8.68 25.63
CA THR A 243 12.26 -8.71 24.40
C THR A 243 11.40 -8.96 23.16
N SER A 244 10.07 -8.87 23.28
CA SER A 244 9.17 -9.07 22.15
C SER A 244 9.36 -7.99 21.08
N LEU A 245 9.12 -8.40 19.84
CA LEU A 245 9.02 -7.52 18.68
C LEU A 245 7.82 -8.00 17.86
N VAL A 246 6.72 -7.27 17.91
CA VAL A 246 5.44 -7.72 17.33
C VAL A 246 4.71 -6.59 16.62
N LEU A 247 3.98 -6.95 15.56
CA LEU A 247 3.01 -6.06 14.94
C LEU A 247 1.66 -6.23 15.63
N GLU A 248 0.99 -5.12 15.90
CA GLU A 248 -0.36 -5.10 16.46
C GLU A 248 -1.26 -4.16 15.68
N ALA A 249 -2.57 -4.40 15.72
CA ALA A 249 -3.54 -3.52 15.08
C ALA A 249 -3.51 -2.13 15.74
N ASN A 250 -3.46 -1.08 14.92
CA ASN A 250 -3.62 0.28 15.41
C ASN A 250 -5.10 0.48 15.81
N PRO A 251 -5.41 0.74 17.11
CA PRO A 251 -6.79 0.94 17.55
C PRO A 251 -7.41 2.22 16.98
N GLN A 252 -6.57 3.16 16.51
CA GLN A 252 -6.98 4.39 15.84
C GLN A 252 -6.25 4.50 14.50
N PRO A 253 -6.68 3.73 13.47
CA PRO A 253 -6.07 3.76 12.15
C PRO A 253 -6.01 5.18 11.61
N VAL A 254 -4.86 5.55 11.07
CA VAL A 254 -4.71 6.86 10.40
C VAL A 254 -5.18 6.69 8.96
N PRO A 255 -5.94 7.63 8.38
CA PRO A 255 -6.23 7.57 6.95
C PRO A 255 -4.93 7.57 6.14
N ALA A 256 -4.78 6.61 5.25
CA ALA A 256 -3.72 6.65 4.25
C ALA A 256 -4.00 7.81 3.28
N PRO A 257 -2.96 8.51 2.77
CA PRO A 257 -3.17 9.49 1.71
C PRO A 257 -3.78 8.82 0.46
N SER A 258 -4.54 9.57 -0.33
CA SER A 258 -5.13 9.06 -1.57
C SER A 258 -4.07 8.58 -2.57
N GLN A 259 -2.88 9.19 -2.52
CA GLN A 259 -1.70 8.76 -3.25
C GLN A 259 -0.53 8.60 -2.26
N PRO A 260 0.12 7.43 -2.22
CA PRO A 260 1.27 7.24 -1.36
C PRO A 260 2.44 8.10 -1.85
N TRP A 261 3.18 8.71 -0.92
CA TRP A 261 4.42 9.39 -1.24
C TRP A 261 5.53 8.39 -1.45
N ARG A 262 6.05 8.36 -2.67
CA ARG A 262 7.01 7.34 -3.11
C ARG A 262 8.19 7.94 -3.84
N SER A 263 9.39 7.46 -3.54
CA SER A 263 10.61 7.87 -4.23
C SER A 263 11.48 6.65 -4.58
N ALA A 264 12.58 6.89 -5.29
CA ALA A 264 13.67 5.93 -5.40
C ALA A 264 14.19 5.52 -4.01
N ARG A 265 14.71 4.30 -3.90
CA ARG A 265 15.35 3.77 -2.69
C ARG A 265 16.68 4.46 -2.43
N VAL A 266 17.08 4.54 -1.15
CA VAL A 266 18.27 5.25 -0.71
C VAL A 266 19.50 4.34 -0.78
N GLY A 267 20.59 4.86 -1.34
CA GLY A 267 21.90 4.20 -1.26
C GLY A 267 22.15 3.14 -2.33
N LEU A 268 21.23 2.94 -3.26
CA LEU A 268 21.46 2.10 -4.43
C LEU A 268 22.47 2.75 -5.36
N ARG A 269 23.37 1.94 -5.92
CA ARG A 269 24.40 2.38 -6.87
C ARG A 269 24.47 1.40 -8.03
N LEU A 270 24.78 1.91 -9.21
CA LEU A 270 25.23 1.07 -10.33
C LEU A 270 26.73 0.84 -10.15
N HIS A 271 27.19 -0.37 -10.48
CA HIS A 271 28.61 -0.67 -10.52
C HIS A 271 29.17 -0.22 -11.86
N PRO A 272 29.94 0.88 -11.93
CA PRO A 272 30.34 1.53 -13.18
C PRO A 272 31.21 0.64 -14.09
N GLU A 273 31.87 -0.35 -13.49
CA GLU A 273 32.77 -1.29 -14.17
C GLU A 273 32.04 -2.34 -15.03
N LYS A 274 30.71 -2.47 -14.91
CA LYS A 274 29.94 -3.48 -15.66
C LYS A 274 29.35 -2.88 -16.93
N THR A 275 29.55 -3.52 -18.07
CA THR A 275 28.95 -3.12 -19.36
C THR A 275 27.43 -3.30 -19.38
N GLU A 276 26.91 -4.27 -18.63
CA GLU A 276 25.49 -4.47 -18.39
C GLU A 276 25.14 -4.20 -16.93
N HIS A 277 24.08 -3.42 -16.71
CA HIS A 277 23.62 -3.05 -15.38
C HIS A 277 22.23 -3.63 -15.12
N PRO A 278 22.12 -4.87 -14.59
CA PRO A 278 20.83 -5.47 -14.26
C PRO A 278 20.05 -4.65 -13.22
N GLY A 279 20.72 -3.76 -12.47
CA GLY A 279 20.11 -2.84 -11.50
C GLY A 279 19.56 -1.55 -12.10
N ALA A 280 19.90 -1.20 -13.35
CA ALA A 280 19.45 0.03 -13.98
C ALA A 280 17.91 0.16 -14.02
N PRO A 281 17.12 -0.91 -14.30
CA PRO A 281 15.66 -0.84 -14.22
C PRO A 281 15.08 -0.65 -12.81
N TYR A 282 15.91 -0.78 -11.76
CA TYR A 282 15.50 -0.84 -10.35
C TYR A 282 15.98 0.33 -9.49
N ILE A 283 16.96 1.11 -9.97
CA ILE A 283 17.58 2.18 -9.19
C ILE A 283 16.61 3.34 -8.92
N ASP A 284 15.81 3.71 -9.93
CA ASP A 284 14.85 4.81 -9.86
C ASP A 284 13.41 4.34 -9.61
N ARG A 285 13.19 3.04 -9.36
CA ARG A 285 11.86 2.51 -9.06
C ARG A 285 11.32 3.15 -7.76
N PRO A 286 10.04 3.53 -7.71
CA PRO A 286 9.43 4.22 -6.58
C PRO A 286 9.10 3.25 -5.41
N TYR A 287 10.09 2.48 -4.96
CA TYR A 287 9.94 1.42 -3.95
C TYR A 287 10.27 1.88 -2.52
N ARG A 288 10.43 3.19 -2.31
CA ARG A 288 10.55 3.81 -0.99
C ARG A 288 9.25 4.55 -0.67
N PHE A 289 8.67 4.27 0.49
CA PHE A 289 7.35 4.78 0.90
C PHE A 289 7.47 5.64 2.15
N ILE A 290 6.89 6.84 2.14
CA ILE A 290 6.92 7.80 3.26
C ILE A 290 5.49 8.09 3.74
N ALA A 291 5.27 7.97 5.05
CA ALA A 291 3.91 7.94 5.61
C ALA A 291 3.27 9.30 5.91
N ASN A 292 4.05 10.33 6.30
CA ASN A 292 3.48 11.61 6.77
C ASN A 292 4.45 12.79 6.76
N GLU A 293 3.88 14.00 6.78
CA GLU A 293 4.59 15.28 6.71
C GLU A 293 5.64 15.42 7.81
N GLY A 294 5.27 15.05 9.04
CA GLY A 294 6.15 15.23 10.20
C GLY A 294 7.43 14.39 10.12
N TYR A 295 7.38 13.22 9.48
CA TYR A 295 8.59 12.46 9.17
C TYR A 295 9.36 13.08 8.00
N LEU A 296 8.67 13.51 6.95
CA LEU A 296 9.28 14.14 5.78
C LEU A 296 10.12 15.37 6.18
N THR A 297 9.72 16.13 7.21
CA THR A 297 10.49 17.28 7.71
C THR A 297 11.86 16.91 8.28
N GLN A 298 12.06 15.65 8.67
CA GLN A 298 13.30 15.11 9.24
C GLN A 298 14.31 14.68 8.17
N LEU A 299 13.86 14.50 6.93
CA LEU A 299 14.69 13.97 5.86
C LEU A 299 15.62 15.04 5.29
N LYS A 300 16.90 14.69 5.13
CA LYS A 300 17.92 15.59 4.56
C LYS A 300 17.60 16.03 3.13
N ASN A 301 16.93 15.17 2.36
CA ASN A 301 16.56 15.42 0.97
C ASN A 301 15.10 15.88 0.81
N LYS A 302 14.46 16.39 1.87
CA LYS A 302 13.04 16.76 1.88
C LYS A 302 12.63 17.76 0.80
N GLU A 303 13.52 18.68 0.41
CA GLU A 303 13.25 19.63 -0.68
C GLU A 303 13.04 18.92 -2.01
N LYS A 304 13.98 18.05 -2.40
CA LYS A 304 13.85 17.18 -3.58
C LYS A 304 12.56 16.35 -3.53
N LEU A 305 12.26 15.76 -2.36
CA LEU A 305 11.06 14.94 -2.19
C LEU A 305 9.76 15.74 -2.31
N CYS A 306 9.71 16.99 -1.82
CA CYS A 306 8.52 17.84 -1.99
C CYS A 306 8.21 18.07 -3.48
N PHE A 307 9.25 18.27 -4.30
CA PHE A 307 9.08 18.40 -5.75
C PHE A 307 8.68 17.08 -6.40
N GLU A 308 9.31 15.96 -6.04
CA GLU A 308 8.97 14.63 -6.58
C GLU A 308 7.54 14.19 -6.23
N PHE A 309 7.02 14.61 -5.07
CA PHE A 309 5.67 14.26 -4.63
C PHE A 309 4.60 15.24 -5.09
N GLU A 310 4.99 16.30 -5.82
CA GLU A 310 4.07 17.35 -6.31
C GLU A 310 3.20 17.93 -5.18
N LEU A 311 3.82 18.17 -4.01
CA LEU A 311 3.08 18.67 -2.85
C LEU A 311 2.57 20.09 -3.10
N ASP A 312 1.35 20.37 -2.64
CA ASP A 312 0.79 21.72 -2.72
C ASP A 312 1.64 22.75 -1.95
N GLU A 313 1.46 24.02 -2.26
CA GLU A 313 2.27 25.11 -1.67
C GLU A 313 2.19 25.14 -0.13
N ALA A 314 1.00 24.89 0.44
CA ALA A 314 0.81 24.93 1.88
C ALA A 314 1.53 23.77 2.57
N THR A 315 1.43 22.56 1.99
CA THR A 315 2.13 21.36 2.46
C THR A 315 3.65 21.52 2.33
N THR A 316 4.12 22.01 1.18
CA THR A 316 5.54 22.29 0.96
C THR A 316 6.09 23.29 1.98
N HIS A 317 5.34 24.37 2.26
CA HIS A 317 5.73 25.35 3.28
C HIS A 317 5.82 24.72 4.68
N ARG A 318 4.87 23.86 5.07
CA ARG A 318 4.92 23.16 6.37
C ARG A 318 6.14 22.24 6.48
N VAL A 319 6.52 21.56 5.41
CA VAL A 319 7.64 20.62 5.39
C VAL A 319 9.01 21.31 5.38
N LEU A 320 9.15 22.35 4.57
CA LEU A 320 10.41 23.06 4.38
C LEU A 320 10.65 24.14 5.45
N GLY A 321 9.57 24.72 6.00
CA GLY A 321 9.63 25.88 6.89
C GLY A 321 9.83 27.21 6.16
N TYR A 322 9.76 27.20 4.83
CA TYR A 322 9.85 28.38 3.97
C TYR A 322 9.07 28.14 2.67
N LYS A 323 8.72 29.24 1.97
CA LYS A 323 8.11 29.17 0.64
C LYS A 323 9.23 29.00 -0.40
N PRO A 324 9.26 27.91 -1.18
CA PRO A 324 10.30 27.69 -2.18
C PRO A 324 10.24 28.77 -3.27
N LYS A 325 11.40 29.23 -3.75
CA LYS A 325 11.50 30.17 -4.87
C LYS A 325 11.49 29.38 -6.19
N GLY A 326 10.32 29.24 -6.80
CA GLY A 326 10.15 28.56 -8.08
C GLY A 326 8.73 28.00 -8.21
N LYS A 327 8.27 27.74 -9.44
CA LYS A 327 6.95 27.13 -9.65
C LYS A 327 6.94 25.73 -9.03
N VAL A 328 6.04 25.53 -8.07
CA VAL A 328 5.36 24.24 -7.89
C VAL A 328 4.65 24.01 -9.22
N ALA A 329 5.08 22.99 -9.97
CA ALA A 329 4.61 22.73 -11.32
C ALA A 329 3.13 22.37 -11.33
#